data_AF-A0A935VSA2-F1
#
_entry.id   AF-A0A935VSA2-F1
#
_cell.length_a   1.000
_cell.length_b   1.000
_cell.length_c   1.000
_cell.angle_alpha   90.00
_cell.angle_beta   90.00
_cell.angle_gamma   90.00
#
_symmetry.space_group_name_H-M   'P 1'
#
loop_
_entity.id
_entity.type
_entity.pdbx_description
1 polymer ?
#
loop_
_entity_poly.entity_id
_entity_poly.type
_entity_poly.pdbx_seq_one_letter_code
_entity_poly.pdbx_strand_id
1 'polypeptide(L)'
;MKNKFIPFTALTSLLLIAGTIIINSCKKEQIKINEPEVTEPQPLSFTEDFNHVGGLTAKGWAFKNNSYPVGSNGWRQGRYEAVSTPNYKFPDGFIGFPAYNATNSPNDFISCDVSCVNFTGDISAWLITPPMTIKNGDVLEFYTRAPDDTNYPVYTRDRMQVLANITDGSANVGTTPVSVGNFTTLLLDINPGYVDNANGGYPFEEWTAYSITVSGLDNPVTNARIAFRYMGKNAGVDGPNYASIVGIDNLVFSSN
;
A
#
# COMPACT_ATOMS: atom_id res chain seq x y z
N MET A 1 -103.20 -45.65 -14.02
CA MET A 1 -102.62 -46.96 -14.37
C MET A 1 -101.10 -46.88 -14.26
N LYS A 2 -100.51 -47.72 -13.39
CA LYS A 2 -99.14 -48.31 -13.37
C LYS A 2 -97.93 -47.37 -13.49
N ASN A 3 -97.12 -47.27 -12.41
CA ASN A 3 -95.80 -47.92 -12.21
C ASN A 3 -94.63 -47.06 -12.76
N LYS A 4 -93.41 -46.98 -12.23
CA LYS A 4 -92.65 -47.61 -11.12
C LYS A 4 -91.34 -46.82 -10.94
N PHE A 5 -90.71 -46.97 -9.77
CA PHE A 5 -89.42 -46.42 -9.33
C PHE A 5 -88.16 -47.06 -10.00
N ILE A 6 -87.11 -46.23 -10.25
CA ILE A 6 -85.62 -46.27 -9.96
C ILE A 6 -84.81 -47.62 -10.08
N PRO A 7 -83.44 -47.76 -10.22
CA PRO A 7 -82.25 -46.91 -10.57
C PRO A 7 -81.29 -47.53 -11.66
N PHE A 8 -80.15 -46.88 -12.04
CA PHE A 8 -78.75 -47.41 -11.92
C PHE A 8 -77.67 -46.50 -12.59
N THR A 9 -76.63 -46.17 -11.81
CA THR A 9 -75.18 -45.89 -12.06
C THR A 9 -74.57 -45.58 -13.44
N ALA A 10 -73.66 -44.58 -13.47
CA ALA A 10 -72.23 -44.63 -13.89
C ALA A 10 -71.72 -43.18 -14.15
N LEU A 11 -70.77 -42.62 -13.39
CA LEU A 11 -69.31 -42.73 -13.47
C LEU A 11 -68.66 -41.76 -14.50
N THR A 12 -67.59 -41.09 -14.04
CA THR A 12 -66.55 -40.28 -14.72
C THR A 12 -66.98 -38.96 -15.38
N SER A 13 -66.41 -37.80 -15.02
CA SER A 13 -65.00 -37.49 -15.25
C SER A 13 -64.49 -36.29 -14.43
N LEU A 14 -63.19 -36.36 -14.18
CA LEU A 14 -62.35 -35.59 -13.27
C LEU A 14 -61.84 -34.31 -13.98
N LEU A 15 -61.99 -33.13 -13.36
CA LEU A 15 -61.11 -31.99 -13.64
C LEU A 15 -60.82 -31.26 -12.32
N LEU A 16 -59.68 -31.59 -11.73
CA LEU A 16 -59.15 -30.95 -10.53
C LEU A 16 -58.33 -29.73 -10.99
N ILE A 17 -58.90 -28.53 -10.92
CA ILE A 17 -58.13 -27.29 -11.07
C ILE A 17 -57.54 -26.99 -9.69
N ALA A 18 -56.28 -27.38 -9.49
CA ALA A 18 -55.52 -26.98 -8.31
C ALA A 18 -55.25 -25.48 -8.37
N GLY A 19 -55.95 -24.71 -7.54
CA GLY A 19 -55.68 -23.28 -7.35
C GLY A 19 -54.28 -23.09 -6.77
N THR A 20 -53.44 -22.32 -7.45
CA THR A 20 -52.13 -21.93 -6.98
C THR A 20 -52.29 -20.95 -5.82
N ILE A 21 -51.99 -21.38 -4.59
CA ILE A 21 -51.84 -20.48 -3.45
C ILE A 21 -50.49 -19.79 -3.61
N ILE A 22 -50.51 -18.51 -4.00
CA ILE A 22 -49.33 -17.64 -3.93
C ILE A 22 -49.18 -17.23 -2.46
N ILE A 23 -48.25 -17.87 -1.75
CA ILE A 23 -47.86 -17.44 -0.41
C ILE A 23 -46.86 -16.29 -0.60
N ASN A 24 -47.35 -15.05 -0.56
CA ASN A 24 -46.48 -13.89 -0.41
C ASN A 24 -45.86 -13.96 1.00
N SER A 25 -44.62 -14.43 1.10
CA SER A 25 -43.83 -14.27 2.32
C SER A 25 -43.47 -12.79 2.46
N CYS A 26 -44.27 -12.07 3.22
CA CYS A 26 -43.92 -10.75 3.71
C CYS A 26 -42.79 -10.94 4.73
N LYS A 27 -41.53 -10.92 4.29
CA LYS A 27 -40.40 -10.78 5.21
C LYS A 27 -40.50 -9.37 5.81
N LYS A 28 -40.92 -9.29 7.07
CA LYS A 28 -40.73 -8.09 7.88
C LYS A 28 -39.23 -7.87 7.98
N GLU A 29 -38.75 -6.82 7.32
CA GLU A 29 -37.36 -6.39 7.40
C GLU A 29 -37.08 -6.03 8.87
N GLN A 30 -36.25 -6.84 9.53
CA GLN A 30 -35.77 -6.47 10.84
C GLN A 30 -34.84 -5.29 10.64
N ILE A 31 -35.17 -4.17 11.28
CA ILE A 31 -34.24 -3.05 11.46
C ILE A 31 -33.02 -3.66 12.15
N LYS A 32 -31.93 -3.86 11.41
CA LYS A 32 -30.63 -4.04 12.02
C LYS A 32 -30.33 -2.75 12.74
N ILE A 33 -30.50 -2.76 14.05
CA ILE A 33 -29.86 -1.78 14.91
C ILE A 33 -28.39 -1.93 14.58
N ASN A 34 -27.75 -0.87 14.10
CA ASN A 34 -26.31 -0.88 13.82
C ASN A 34 -25.59 -1.24 15.12
N GLU A 35 -25.25 -2.52 15.27
CA GLU A 35 -24.15 -2.94 16.11
C GLU A 35 -22.95 -2.09 15.66
N PRO A 36 -22.18 -1.48 16.59
CA PRO A 36 -21.00 -0.73 16.19
C PRO A 36 -20.19 -1.63 15.28
N GLU A 37 -19.81 -1.10 14.12
CA GLU A 37 -18.96 -1.78 13.16
C GLU A 37 -17.73 -2.26 13.93
N VAL A 38 -17.72 -3.54 14.31
CA VAL A 38 -16.51 -4.21 14.74
C VAL A 38 -15.69 -4.26 13.48
N THR A 39 -14.82 -3.26 13.32
CA THR A 39 -13.76 -3.25 12.33
C THR A 39 -13.18 -4.65 12.30
N GLU A 40 -13.33 -5.32 11.16
CA GLU A 40 -12.78 -6.64 10.92
C GLU A 40 -11.34 -6.66 11.43
N PRO A 41 -10.93 -7.63 12.26
CA PRO A 41 -9.56 -7.67 12.76
C PRO A 41 -8.62 -7.64 11.56
N GLN A 42 -7.84 -6.56 11.46
CA GLN A 42 -6.84 -6.40 10.41
C GLN A 42 -5.96 -7.66 10.41
N PRO A 43 -5.62 -8.19 9.23
CA PRO A 43 -4.97 -9.49 9.16
C PRO A 43 -3.67 -9.45 9.98
N LEU A 44 -3.45 -10.49 10.80
CA LEU A 44 -2.26 -10.61 11.62
C LEU A 44 -0.98 -10.55 10.75
N SER A 45 -1.08 -11.00 9.50
CA SER A 45 -0.01 -10.96 8.50
C SER A 45 -0.58 -10.48 7.17
N PHE A 46 0.18 -9.70 6.38
CA PHE A 46 -0.25 -9.28 5.05
C PHE A 46 0.92 -9.25 4.06
N THR A 47 0.59 -9.30 2.77
CA THR A 47 1.52 -9.05 1.67
C THR A 47 0.95 -7.94 0.79
N GLU A 48 1.80 -7.00 0.39
CA GLU A 48 1.50 -5.98 -0.61
C GLU A 48 2.60 -5.95 -1.69
N ASP A 49 2.25 -6.46 -2.87
CA ASP A 49 3.12 -6.50 -4.06
C ASP A 49 3.01 -5.22 -4.91
N PHE A 50 2.20 -4.24 -4.52
CA PHE A 50 2.07 -2.95 -5.21
C PHE A 50 1.67 -3.02 -6.70
N ASN A 51 1.07 -4.14 -7.12
CA ASN A 51 0.49 -4.33 -8.46
C ASN A 51 -0.55 -3.24 -8.85
N HIS A 52 -1.17 -2.58 -7.87
CA HIS A 52 -2.12 -1.49 -8.11
C HIS A 52 -2.10 -0.43 -7.00
N VAL A 53 -1.13 0.49 -7.07
CA VAL A 53 -0.93 1.54 -6.05
C VAL A 53 -2.15 2.46 -5.91
N GLY A 54 -2.88 2.70 -7.00
CA GLY A 54 -4.08 3.54 -7.02
C GLY A 54 -5.23 3.05 -6.12
N GLY A 55 -5.24 1.76 -5.75
CA GLY A 55 -6.24 1.16 -4.86
C GLY A 55 -5.87 1.19 -3.38
N LEU A 56 -4.65 1.58 -3.01
CA LEU A 56 -4.14 1.41 -1.65
C LEU A 56 -4.86 2.27 -0.60
N THR A 57 -5.32 3.46 -0.97
CA THR A 57 -6.08 4.32 -0.05
C THR A 57 -7.40 3.68 0.37
N ALA A 58 -8.04 2.91 -0.52
CA ALA A 58 -9.24 2.13 -0.19
C ALA A 58 -8.94 0.96 0.76
N LYS A 59 -7.69 0.49 0.80
CA LYS A 59 -7.20 -0.51 1.76
C LYS A 59 -6.69 0.10 3.07
N GLY A 60 -6.80 1.42 3.27
CA GLY A 60 -6.41 2.09 4.51
C GLY A 60 -4.97 2.62 4.55
N TRP A 61 -4.22 2.52 3.45
CA TRP A 61 -2.92 3.17 3.31
C TRP A 61 -3.07 4.69 3.26
N ALA A 62 -2.06 5.40 3.75
CA ALA A 62 -1.99 6.85 3.65
C ALA A 62 -0.71 7.31 2.95
N PHE A 63 -0.85 8.39 2.19
CA PHE A 63 0.22 9.02 1.43
C PHE A 63 0.36 10.46 1.87
N LYS A 64 1.57 10.91 2.16
CA LYS A 64 1.83 12.30 2.51
C LYS A 64 3.14 12.78 1.93
N ASN A 65 3.11 13.89 1.19
CA ASN A 65 4.31 14.61 0.82
C ASN A 65 4.44 15.87 1.69
N ASN A 66 5.38 15.83 2.63
CA ASN A 66 5.75 16.96 3.50
C ASN A 66 7.03 17.66 3.01
N SER A 67 7.48 17.38 1.78
CA SER A 67 8.64 18.05 1.19
C SER A 67 8.39 19.55 1.05
N TYR A 68 9.49 20.32 1.03
CA TYR A 68 9.40 21.77 0.89
C TYR A 68 10.56 22.32 0.04
N PRO A 69 10.26 23.07 -1.03
CA PRO A 69 8.94 23.33 -1.59
C PRO A 69 8.25 22.05 -2.09
N VAL A 70 6.95 21.89 -1.86
CA VAL A 70 6.24 20.65 -2.24
C VAL A 70 6.31 20.42 -3.75
N GLY A 71 6.72 19.22 -4.15
CA GLY A 71 6.80 18.81 -5.56
C GLY A 71 5.46 18.34 -6.12
N SER A 72 5.48 17.89 -7.37
CA SER A 72 4.29 17.40 -8.08
C SER A 72 3.88 15.98 -7.69
N ASN A 73 4.79 15.21 -7.08
CA ASN A 73 4.56 13.80 -6.77
C ASN A 73 4.92 13.44 -5.32
N GLY A 74 4.61 12.21 -4.96
CA GLY A 74 5.11 11.51 -3.77
C GLY A 74 5.31 10.03 -4.13
N TRP A 75 5.04 9.14 -3.17
CA TRP A 75 4.89 7.72 -3.46
C TRP A 75 3.76 7.47 -4.46
N ARG A 76 4.02 6.68 -5.50
CA ARG A 76 3.12 6.40 -6.62
C ARG A 76 3.48 5.09 -7.31
N GLN A 77 2.68 4.66 -8.29
CA GLN A 77 2.99 3.47 -9.10
C GLN A 77 4.43 3.53 -9.62
N GLY A 78 5.08 2.37 -9.64
CA GLY A 78 6.44 2.18 -10.13
C GLY A 78 6.68 2.86 -11.48
N ARG A 79 7.92 3.34 -11.66
CA ARG A 79 8.33 4.04 -12.87
C ARG A 79 9.42 3.27 -13.58
N TYR A 80 9.08 2.77 -14.75
CA TYR A 80 9.97 2.12 -15.71
C TYR A 80 9.50 2.49 -17.12
N GLU A 81 10.10 3.54 -17.68
CA GLU A 81 9.66 4.17 -18.92
C GLU A 81 10.84 4.29 -19.89
N ALA A 82 10.68 3.83 -21.12
CA ALA A 82 11.67 4.08 -22.16
C ALA A 82 11.71 5.57 -22.53
N VAL A 83 12.90 6.15 -22.64
CA VAL A 83 13.08 7.51 -23.15
C VAL A 83 13.42 7.47 -24.63
N SER A 84 12.77 8.34 -25.41
CA SER A 84 12.96 8.44 -26.87
C SER A 84 14.35 8.96 -27.27
N THR A 85 15.08 9.54 -26.32
CA THR A 85 16.47 9.98 -26.48
C THR A 85 17.23 9.69 -25.18
N PRO A 86 18.40 9.02 -25.22
CA PRO A 86 19.28 8.92 -24.07
C PRO A 86 19.61 10.34 -23.59
N ASN A 87 19.24 10.64 -22.34
CA ASN A 87 19.58 11.91 -21.71
C ASN A 87 20.86 11.69 -20.89
N TYR A 88 21.65 12.73 -20.68
CA TYR A 88 22.80 12.72 -19.77
C TYR A 88 22.47 12.19 -18.36
N LYS A 89 21.20 12.29 -17.96
CA LYS A 89 20.68 11.76 -16.69
C LYS A 89 20.15 10.32 -16.75
N PHE A 90 20.06 9.69 -17.94
CA PHE A 90 19.52 8.33 -18.16
C PHE A 90 20.21 7.68 -19.36
N PRO A 91 21.49 7.27 -19.23
CA PRO A 91 22.30 6.73 -20.32
C PRO A 91 21.73 5.43 -20.91
N ASP A 92 21.04 4.62 -20.10
CA ASP A 92 20.53 3.30 -20.51
C ASP A 92 19.19 3.35 -21.27
N GLY A 93 18.68 4.56 -21.53
CA GLY A 93 17.46 4.75 -22.31
C GLY A 93 16.17 4.47 -21.54
N PHE A 94 16.23 4.32 -20.22
CA PHE A 94 15.06 4.18 -19.35
C PHE A 94 15.11 5.14 -18.16
N ILE A 95 13.94 5.58 -17.71
CA ILE A 95 13.76 6.24 -16.42
C ILE A 95 13.28 5.20 -15.41
N GLY A 96 14.02 5.06 -14.31
CA GLY A 96 13.71 4.14 -13.22
C GLY A 96 14.21 2.72 -13.49
N PHE A 97 13.47 1.72 -13.04
CA PHE A 97 13.87 0.30 -13.07
C PHE A 97 12.64 -0.61 -12.99
N PRO A 98 12.70 -1.86 -13.49
CA PRO A 98 11.58 -2.78 -13.41
C PRO A 98 11.33 -3.27 -11.97
N ALA A 99 10.08 -3.67 -11.70
CA ALA A 99 9.64 -4.31 -10.46
C ALA A 99 10.50 -5.52 -10.08
N TYR A 100 10.55 -5.84 -8.78
CA TYR A 100 11.15 -7.08 -8.29
C TYR A 100 10.27 -8.27 -8.67
N ASN A 101 8.96 -8.13 -8.47
CA ASN A 101 7.97 -9.16 -8.78
C ASN A 101 6.87 -8.63 -9.72
N ALA A 102 7.17 -8.56 -11.02
CA ALA A 102 6.20 -8.11 -12.02
C ALA A 102 5.12 -9.16 -12.30
N THR A 103 3.85 -8.86 -11.97
CA THR A 103 2.72 -9.76 -12.23
C THR A 103 1.98 -9.41 -13.53
N ASN A 104 1.72 -8.13 -13.73
CA ASN A 104 0.96 -7.53 -14.83
C ASN A 104 1.83 -6.58 -15.67
N SER A 105 2.79 -5.90 -15.05
CA SER A 105 3.59 -4.83 -15.65
C SER A 105 4.96 -4.72 -14.98
N PRO A 106 6.01 -4.28 -15.71
CA PRO A 106 7.28 -3.95 -15.06
C PRO A 106 7.19 -2.75 -14.11
N ASN A 107 6.05 -2.05 -14.06
CA ASN A 107 5.76 -0.98 -13.12
C ASN A 107 5.09 -1.46 -11.82
N ASP A 108 4.92 -2.77 -11.62
CA ASP A 108 4.27 -3.38 -10.45
C ASP A 108 5.14 -3.31 -9.19
N PHE A 109 5.43 -2.10 -8.76
CA PHE A 109 6.09 -1.76 -7.51
C PHE A 109 5.62 -0.35 -7.12
N ILE A 110 6.05 0.17 -5.98
CA ILE A 110 5.78 1.56 -5.59
C ILE A 110 7.06 2.38 -5.55
N SER A 111 7.02 3.64 -5.99
CA SER A 111 8.21 4.49 -6.06
C SER A 111 7.96 5.95 -5.65
N CYS A 112 8.99 6.63 -5.13
CA CYS A 112 9.10 8.11 -5.03
C CYS A 112 10.37 8.51 -5.77
N ASP A 113 10.51 9.79 -6.09
CA ASP A 113 11.71 10.28 -6.75
C ASP A 113 12.00 11.75 -6.44
N VAL A 114 12.99 12.29 -7.13
CA VAL A 114 13.38 13.69 -7.09
C VAL A 114 12.22 14.70 -7.20
N SER A 115 11.11 14.33 -7.87
CA SER A 115 9.94 15.21 -8.02
C SER A 115 9.05 15.29 -6.78
N CYS A 116 9.46 14.63 -5.68
CA CYS A 116 8.85 14.79 -4.38
C CYS A 116 9.09 16.24 -3.84
N VAL A 117 10.09 16.97 -4.34
CA VAL A 117 10.31 18.42 -4.11
C VAL A 117 10.21 19.22 -5.43
N ASN A 118 9.79 20.49 -5.38
CA ASN A 118 9.79 21.37 -6.55
C ASN A 118 11.16 22.05 -6.72
N PHE A 119 11.85 21.74 -7.81
CA PHE A 119 13.21 22.17 -8.15
C PHE A 119 14.28 21.76 -7.13
N THR A 120 14.33 22.42 -5.97
CA THR A 120 15.29 22.13 -4.90
C THR A 120 14.71 22.39 -3.53
N GLY A 121 15.07 21.57 -2.55
CA GLY A 121 14.64 21.70 -1.16
C GLY A 121 14.74 20.39 -0.41
N ASP A 122 14.01 20.25 0.69
CA ASP A 122 14.05 19.04 1.50
C ASP A 122 12.91 18.09 1.12
N ILE A 123 13.27 16.85 0.78
CA ILE A 123 12.33 15.75 0.49
C ILE A 123 11.92 15.07 1.79
N SER A 124 10.61 14.88 1.96
CA SER A 124 10.01 14.06 3.01
C SER A 124 8.68 13.48 2.54
N ALA A 125 8.73 12.35 1.84
CA ALA A 125 7.55 11.66 1.31
C ALA A 125 7.27 10.35 2.06
N TRP A 126 6.03 10.16 2.47
CA TRP A 126 5.58 9.12 3.38
C TRP A 126 4.58 8.19 2.70
N LEU A 127 4.85 6.89 2.81
CA LEU A 127 3.95 5.80 2.51
C LEU A 127 3.65 5.11 3.84
N ILE A 128 2.38 5.02 4.23
CA ILE A 128 1.97 4.60 5.57
C ILE A 128 1.01 3.43 5.44
N THR A 129 1.32 2.31 6.11
CA THR A 129 0.48 1.11 6.12
C THR A 129 -0.90 1.39 6.70
N PRO A 130 -1.91 0.52 6.45
CA PRO A 130 -3.13 0.48 7.24
C PRO A 130 -2.83 0.29 8.74
N PRO A 131 -3.78 0.61 9.64
CA PRO A 131 -3.65 0.24 11.06
C PRO A 131 -3.47 -1.27 11.18
N MET A 132 -2.60 -1.70 12.08
CA MET A 132 -2.27 -3.10 12.28
C MET A 132 -1.96 -3.38 13.74
N THR A 133 -2.15 -4.64 14.14
CA THR A 133 -1.67 -5.10 15.44
C THR A 133 -0.22 -5.54 15.30
N ILE A 134 0.65 -5.05 16.20
CA ILE A 134 2.05 -5.47 16.29
C ILE A 134 2.37 -5.97 17.70
N LYS A 135 3.30 -6.92 17.79
CA LYS A 135 3.87 -7.42 19.04
C LYS A 135 5.35 -7.78 18.84
N ASN A 136 6.06 -7.94 19.95
CA ASN A 136 7.45 -8.38 19.90
C ASN A 136 7.56 -9.74 19.19
N GLY A 137 8.48 -9.85 18.24
CA GLY A 137 8.68 -11.05 17.43
C GLY A 137 8.03 -11.00 16.05
N ASP A 138 7.10 -10.09 15.79
CA ASP A 138 6.58 -9.87 14.43
C ASP A 138 7.70 -9.37 13.50
N VAL A 139 7.58 -9.65 12.20
CA VAL A 139 8.62 -9.33 11.21
C VAL A 139 8.03 -8.56 10.04
N LEU A 140 8.71 -7.48 9.65
CA LEU A 140 8.46 -6.74 8.40
C LEU A 140 9.59 -7.01 7.42
N GLU A 141 9.27 -7.51 6.23
CA GLU A 141 10.21 -7.78 5.14
C GLU A 141 9.81 -7.00 3.90
N PHE A 142 10.78 -6.44 3.18
CA PHE A 142 10.52 -5.74 1.92
C PHE A 142 11.78 -5.66 1.08
N TYR A 143 11.61 -5.38 -0.21
CA TYR A 143 12.70 -5.13 -1.13
C TYR A 143 12.76 -3.64 -1.45
N THR A 144 13.96 -3.09 -1.57
CA THR A 144 14.16 -1.72 -2.06
C THR A 144 15.40 -1.59 -2.94
N ARG A 145 15.36 -0.62 -3.87
CA ARG A 145 16.49 -0.23 -4.71
C ARG A 145 16.34 1.20 -5.21
N ALA A 146 17.46 1.74 -5.68
CA ALA A 146 17.59 2.87 -6.59
C ALA A 146 18.02 2.37 -8.00
N PRO A 147 18.03 3.23 -9.04
CA PRO A 147 18.64 2.90 -10.33
C PRO A 147 20.14 2.69 -10.17
N ASP A 148 20.74 1.99 -11.13
CA ASP A 148 22.19 2.04 -11.28
C ASP A 148 22.60 3.43 -11.81
N ASP A 149 23.33 4.17 -10.98
CA ASP A 149 23.82 5.51 -11.28
C ASP A 149 25.36 5.55 -11.40
N THR A 150 26.03 4.39 -11.52
CA THR A 150 27.50 4.31 -11.62
C THR A 150 28.05 5.06 -12.83
N ASN A 151 27.30 5.07 -13.93
CA ASN A 151 27.63 5.81 -15.15
C ASN A 151 27.07 7.23 -15.16
N TYR A 152 26.38 7.64 -14.08
CA TYR A 152 25.79 8.96 -14.02
C TYR A 152 26.88 9.96 -13.66
N PRO A 153 26.86 11.13 -14.28
CA PRO A 153 27.84 12.19 -14.03
C PRO A 153 27.75 12.79 -12.63
N VAL A 154 26.67 12.47 -11.92
CA VAL A 154 26.33 13.02 -10.62
C VAL A 154 25.81 11.87 -9.76
N TYR A 155 26.53 11.60 -8.66
CA TYR A 155 26.17 10.53 -7.73
C TYR A 155 24.92 10.89 -6.93
N THR A 156 24.06 9.90 -6.75
CA THR A 156 22.84 10.03 -5.96
C THR A 156 23.03 9.48 -4.55
N ARG A 157 22.30 10.06 -3.59
CA ARG A 157 22.42 9.77 -2.16
C ARG A 157 21.03 9.61 -1.57
N ASP A 158 20.40 8.51 -1.92
CA ASP A 158 19.05 8.24 -1.47
C ASP A 158 19.05 7.78 -0.02
N ARG A 159 18.02 8.19 0.73
CA ARG A 159 17.83 7.79 2.13
C ARG A 159 16.39 7.44 2.39
N MET A 160 16.18 6.34 3.10
CA MET A 160 14.85 5.93 3.54
C MET A 160 14.87 5.57 5.01
N GLN A 161 13.85 6.04 5.73
CA GLN A 161 13.58 5.59 7.08
C GLN A 161 12.33 4.71 7.10
N VAL A 162 12.33 3.69 7.96
CA VAL A 162 11.14 2.96 8.37
C VAL A 162 10.83 3.37 9.81
N LEU A 163 9.65 3.96 10.03
CA LEU A 163 9.22 4.42 11.34
C LEU A 163 7.87 3.82 11.71
N ALA A 164 7.59 3.69 13.00
CA ALA A 164 6.30 3.25 13.51
C ALA A 164 5.62 4.31 14.37
N ASN A 165 4.31 4.46 14.16
CA ASN A 165 3.41 5.04 15.14
C ASN A 165 2.85 3.90 16.00
N ILE A 166 3.22 3.89 17.28
CA ILE A 166 2.76 2.91 18.27
C ILE A 166 1.83 3.53 19.32
N THR A 167 1.27 4.70 19.03
CA THR A 167 0.51 5.52 19.98
C THR A 167 -0.98 5.48 19.71
N ASP A 168 -1.43 6.06 18.60
CA ASP A 168 -2.84 6.38 18.35
C ASP A 168 -3.38 5.87 17.01
N GLY A 169 -2.56 5.20 16.21
CA GLY A 169 -2.93 4.70 14.88
C GLY A 169 -3.23 5.77 13.84
N SER A 170 -2.94 7.03 14.15
CA SER A 170 -3.05 8.13 13.19
C SER A 170 -1.96 8.04 12.11
N ALA A 171 -2.25 8.62 10.95
CA ALA A 171 -1.27 8.86 9.87
C ALA A 171 -0.61 10.25 10.00
N ASN A 172 -0.57 10.84 11.21
CA ASN A 172 -0.04 12.17 11.43
C ASN A 172 1.49 12.16 11.43
N VAL A 173 2.08 12.72 10.37
CA VAL A 173 3.54 12.89 10.19
C VAL A 173 3.99 14.35 10.37
N GLY A 174 3.13 15.20 10.92
CA GLY A 174 3.34 16.64 11.01
C GLY A 174 3.18 17.35 9.65
N THR A 175 3.76 18.54 9.52
CA THR A 175 3.53 19.46 8.39
C THR A 175 4.79 20.01 7.74
N THR A 176 5.97 19.60 8.19
CA THR A 176 7.27 20.11 7.70
C THR A 176 8.15 18.99 7.18
N PRO A 177 9.18 19.27 6.38
CA PRO A 177 10.09 18.23 5.89
C PRO A 177 10.86 17.50 6.98
N VAL A 178 10.99 18.08 8.19
CA VAL A 178 11.72 17.48 9.32
C VAL A 178 10.81 16.84 10.36
N SER A 179 9.52 17.18 10.40
CA SER A 179 8.59 16.60 11.37
C SER A 179 8.29 15.13 11.08
N VAL A 180 8.10 14.35 12.15
CA VAL A 180 7.69 12.93 12.09
C VAL A 180 6.31 12.69 12.68
N GLY A 181 5.68 13.71 13.28
CA GLY A 181 4.40 13.58 13.97
C GLY A 181 4.43 12.46 15.01
N ASN A 182 3.52 11.50 14.89
CA ASN A 182 3.38 10.36 15.78
C ASN A 182 4.31 9.18 15.44
N PHE A 183 5.05 9.24 14.33
CA PHE A 183 5.97 8.17 13.91
C PHE A 183 7.34 8.32 14.58
N THR A 184 7.38 8.19 15.90
CA THR A 184 8.58 8.45 16.71
C THR A 184 9.47 7.23 16.93
N THR A 185 8.98 6.01 16.64
CA THR A 185 9.76 4.78 16.78
C THR A 185 10.51 4.50 15.49
N LEU A 186 11.83 4.72 15.46
CA LEU A 186 12.67 4.39 14.32
C LEU A 186 12.95 2.89 14.29
N LEU A 187 12.58 2.22 13.20
CA LEU A 187 12.81 0.79 12.98
C LEU A 187 14.03 0.51 12.10
N LEU A 188 14.25 1.35 11.09
CA LEU A 188 15.38 1.24 10.17
C LEU A 188 15.72 2.62 9.57
N ASP A 189 17.00 2.88 9.32
CA ASP A 189 17.50 4.06 8.61
C ASP A 189 18.54 3.61 7.58
N ILE A 190 18.16 3.61 6.31
CA ILE A 190 19.02 3.22 5.19
C ILE A 190 19.73 4.47 4.69
N ASN A 191 21.05 4.42 4.62
CA ASN A 191 21.93 5.52 4.23
C ASN A 191 21.83 6.79 5.11
N PRO A 192 21.95 6.68 6.45
CA PRO A 192 21.78 7.85 7.34
C PRO A 192 22.82 8.94 7.11
N GLY A 193 23.99 8.59 6.56
CA GLY A 193 25.09 9.48 6.26
C GLY A 193 25.04 10.15 4.89
N TYR A 194 24.05 9.83 4.04
CA TYR A 194 24.01 10.27 2.64
C TYR A 194 25.31 9.93 1.88
N VAL A 195 25.79 8.70 2.07
CA VAL A 195 26.88 8.13 1.26
C VAL A 195 26.35 7.94 -0.16
N ASP A 196 27.21 8.11 -1.16
CA ASP A 196 26.84 7.87 -2.56
C ASP A 196 26.33 6.42 -2.72
N ASN A 197 25.26 6.23 -3.48
CA ASN A 197 24.63 4.92 -3.64
C ASN A 197 25.63 3.88 -4.19
N ALA A 198 26.35 4.24 -5.26
CA ALA A 198 27.44 3.44 -5.84
C ALA A 198 28.56 3.08 -4.86
N ASN A 199 28.71 3.82 -3.75
CA ASN A 199 29.68 3.58 -2.68
C ASN A 199 29.07 2.87 -1.45
N GLY A 200 27.93 2.20 -1.63
CA GLY A 200 27.26 1.43 -0.57
C GLY A 200 26.36 2.27 0.34
N GLY A 201 25.90 3.43 -0.13
CA GLY A 201 24.91 4.24 0.59
C GLY A 201 23.53 3.61 0.62
N TYR A 202 22.76 3.79 -0.46
CA TYR A 202 21.48 3.11 -0.68
C TYR A 202 21.66 1.92 -1.64
N PRO A 203 20.87 0.83 -1.53
CA PRO A 203 20.88 -0.23 -2.52
C PRO A 203 20.67 0.31 -3.95
N PHE A 204 21.54 -0.08 -4.87
CA PHE A 204 21.47 0.29 -6.29
C PHE A 204 21.74 -0.96 -7.14
N GLU A 205 21.46 -0.89 -8.44
CA GLU A 205 21.57 -1.99 -9.43
C GLU A 205 20.54 -3.13 -9.21
N GLU A 206 20.45 -3.67 -8.00
CA GLU A 206 19.61 -4.81 -7.65
C GLU A 206 18.66 -4.54 -6.48
N TRP A 207 17.53 -5.24 -6.49
CA TRP A 207 16.59 -5.23 -5.37
C TRP A 207 17.21 -5.91 -4.16
N THR A 208 17.30 -5.18 -3.05
CA THR A 208 17.87 -5.69 -1.79
C THR A 208 16.77 -5.88 -0.75
N ALA A 209 16.74 -7.07 -0.14
CA ALA A 209 15.81 -7.40 0.93
C ALA A 209 16.26 -6.79 2.27
N TYR A 210 15.30 -6.25 3.01
CA TYR A 210 15.45 -5.85 4.41
C TYR A 210 14.44 -6.61 5.26
N SER A 211 14.86 -7.01 6.46
CA SER A 211 14.02 -7.70 7.44
C SER A 211 14.15 -7.00 8.79
N ILE A 212 13.03 -6.61 9.37
CA ILE A 212 12.94 -5.86 10.63
C ILE A 212 12.10 -6.68 11.60
N THR A 213 12.69 -7.08 12.73
CA THR A 213 11.95 -7.70 13.83
C THR A 213 11.44 -6.64 14.80
N VAL A 214 10.13 -6.63 15.04
CA VAL A 214 9.50 -5.80 16.06
C VAL A 214 9.98 -6.24 17.44
N SER A 215 10.47 -5.30 18.24
CA SER A 215 10.95 -5.54 19.59
C SER A 215 10.80 -4.29 20.46
N GLY A 216 10.96 -4.44 21.77
CA GLY A 216 10.95 -3.31 22.71
C GLY A 216 9.57 -2.75 23.07
N LEU A 217 8.49 -3.46 22.72
CA LEU A 217 7.13 -3.11 23.15
C LEU A 217 6.85 -3.66 24.56
N ASP A 218 6.21 -2.85 25.42
CA ASP A 218 5.77 -3.30 26.74
C ASP A 218 4.60 -4.30 26.63
N ASN A 219 3.69 -4.07 25.68
CA ASN A 219 2.53 -4.90 25.37
C ASN A 219 2.25 -4.83 23.85
N PRO A 220 1.50 -5.78 23.27
CA PRO A 220 1.00 -5.66 21.90
C PRO A 220 0.26 -4.34 21.66
N VAL A 221 0.49 -3.72 20.50
CA VAL A 221 -0.14 -2.46 20.10
C VAL A 221 -1.13 -2.76 18.98
N THR A 222 -2.42 -2.51 19.19
CA THR A 222 -3.49 -2.95 18.29
C THR A 222 -3.77 -2.00 17.12
N ASN A 223 -3.34 -0.74 17.23
CA ASN A 223 -3.53 0.31 16.24
C ASN A 223 -2.18 0.91 15.82
N ALA A 224 -1.16 0.09 15.61
CA ALA A 224 0.10 0.60 15.11
C ALA A 224 -0.01 0.93 13.62
N ARG A 225 0.89 1.78 13.12
CA ARG A 225 1.15 1.93 11.69
C ARG A 225 2.65 1.95 11.47
N ILE A 226 3.11 1.36 10.38
CA ILE A 226 4.48 1.45 9.90
C ILE A 226 4.50 2.38 8.70
N ALA A 227 5.58 3.16 8.54
CA ALA A 227 5.72 4.08 7.44
C ALA A 227 7.13 4.04 6.84
N PHE A 228 7.17 4.17 5.51
CA PHE A 228 8.37 4.37 4.73
C PHE A 228 8.47 5.85 4.37
N ARG A 229 9.54 6.49 4.85
CA ARG A 229 9.82 7.90 4.59
C ARG A 229 11.03 8.02 3.70
N TYR A 230 10.81 8.40 2.44
CA TYR A 230 11.88 8.82 1.54
C TYR A 230 12.32 10.24 1.89
N MET A 231 13.63 10.43 2.05
CA MET A 231 14.22 11.65 2.57
C MET A 231 15.38 12.16 1.72
N GLY A 232 15.51 13.48 1.65
CA GLY A 232 16.65 14.13 1.02
C GLY A 232 16.82 15.54 1.56
N LYS A 233 18.03 15.90 2.00
CA LYS A 233 18.34 17.28 2.43
C LYS A 233 18.95 18.06 1.28
N ASN A 234 18.49 19.29 1.03
CA ASN A 234 18.91 20.09 -0.14
C ASN A 234 18.89 19.27 -1.44
N ALA A 235 17.84 18.46 -1.59
CA ALA A 235 17.63 17.57 -2.71
C ALA A 235 16.87 18.25 -3.85
N GLY A 236 16.34 17.44 -4.77
CA GLY A 236 15.65 17.92 -5.96
C GLY A 236 16.52 17.93 -7.21
N VAL A 237 15.92 18.25 -8.36
CA VAL A 237 16.57 18.16 -9.68
C VAL A 237 17.72 19.17 -9.85
N ASP A 238 17.66 20.26 -9.09
CA ASP A 238 18.65 21.34 -9.05
C ASP A 238 19.39 21.43 -7.70
N GLY A 239 19.12 20.49 -6.78
CA GLY A 239 19.74 20.47 -5.46
C GLY A 239 21.14 19.82 -5.48
N PRO A 240 22.04 20.21 -4.56
CA PRO A 240 23.36 19.59 -4.44
C PRO A 240 23.32 18.13 -3.98
N ASN A 241 22.22 17.70 -3.35
CA ASN A 241 21.98 16.31 -3.00
C ASN A 241 21.06 15.67 -4.06
N TYR A 242 21.64 15.01 -5.04
CA TYR A 242 20.87 14.49 -6.15
C TYR A 242 20.06 13.27 -5.69
N ALA A 243 18.77 13.48 -5.46
CA ALA A 243 17.80 12.44 -5.24
C ALA A 243 17.56 11.69 -6.56
N SER A 244 17.46 10.37 -6.51
CA SER A 244 17.14 9.54 -7.68
C SER A 244 15.65 9.18 -7.69
N ILE A 245 15.35 7.92 -8.01
CA ILE A 245 14.07 7.25 -7.83
C ILE A 245 14.31 6.13 -6.81
N VAL A 246 13.48 5.96 -5.80
CA VAL A 246 13.54 4.79 -4.92
C VAL A 246 12.28 3.96 -5.07
N GLY A 247 12.42 2.64 -4.96
CA GLY A 247 11.34 1.68 -5.11
C GLY A 247 11.18 0.83 -3.86
N ILE A 248 9.95 0.41 -3.56
CA ILE A 248 9.64 -0.66 -2.62
C ILE A 248 8.81 -1.71 -3.38
N ASP A 249 9.09 -2.97 -3.12
CA ASP A 249 8.32 -4.09 -3.66
C ASP A 249 8.28 -5.27 -2.67
N ASN A 250 7.29 -6.16 -2.87
CA ASN A 250 7.08 -7.39 -2.10
C ASN A 250 7.16 -7.14 -0.57
N LEU A 251 6.30 -6.25 -0.07
CA LEU A 251 6.21 -5.96 1.36
C LEU A 251 5.42 -7.07 2.05
N VAL A 252 6.05 -7.71 3.02
CA VAL A 252 5.44 -8.76 3.84
C VAL A 252 5.50 -8.35 5.30
N PHE A 253 4.35 -8.39 5.98
CA PHE A 253 4.29 -8.37 7.42
C PHE A 253 3.85 -9.75 7.92
N SER A 254 4.63 -10.35 8.80
CA SER A 254 4.38 -11.65 9.42
C SER A 254 4.23 -11.48 10.92
N SER A 255 3.04 -11.76 11.45
CA SER A 255 2.88 -11.86 12.90
C SER A 255 3.15 -13.27 13.40
N ASN A 256 4.06 -13.38 14.36
CA ASN A 256 4.66 -14.64 14.82
C ASN A 256 4.10 -15.15 16.15
#